data_AF-A0A368BSU5-F1
#
_entry.id   AF-A0A368BSU5-F1
#
_cell.length_a   1.000
_cell.length_b   1.000
_cell.length_c   1.000
_cell.angle_alpha   90.00
_cell.angle_beta   90.00
_cell.angle_gamma   90.00
#
_symmetry.space_group_name_H-M   'P 1'
#
loop_
_entity.id
_entity.type
_entity.pdbx_description
1 polymer ?
#
loop_
_entity_poly.entity_id
_entity_poly.type
_entity_poly.pdbx_seq_one_letter_code
_entity_poly.pdbx_strand_id
1 'polypeptide(L)'
;MVIMNGKEIEQPPSMSPDDIEPGRLRVFGVCHIVFGGLGLMNVAGGVAMQFFQRLWTFTPPNGPDKLQEIQNEMYRDLTAYTWVTIAMSLIVGVLILRAGIALTKRRQSSLRLSNIYVLSSLIAKIVAVVLFLVVAMPVIGEAVTAMLEESSAALPGWVGGLQVFIAVIGVISFLLSTIYPLCAFLMLNKPQVKAYLARHGR
;
A
#
# COMPACT_ATOMS: atom_id res chain seq x y z
N MET A 1 49.16 -0.87 24.37
CA MET A 1 49.52 0.41 25.04
C MET A 1 50.25 1.25 24.01
N VAL A 2 49.67 2.38 23.59
CA VAL A 2 50.29 3.27 22.60
C VAL A 2 50.72 4.54 23.35
N ILE A 3 52.03 4.81 23.38
CA ILE A 3 52.61 5.98 24.05
C ILE A 3 53.06 6.94 22.94
N MET A 4 52.44 8.13 22.83
CA MET A 4 53.00 9.26 22.08
C MET A 4 53.37 10.37 23.08
N ASN A 5 54.60 10.88 23.00
CA ASN A 5 55.08 11.99 23.83
C ASN A 5 54.93 11.79 25.34
N GLY A 6 55.10 10.56 25.85
CA GLY A 6 55.13 10.29 27.29
C GLY A 6 53.79 10.47 28.02
N LYS A 7 52.69 10.70 27.29
CA LYS A 7 51.33 10.63 27.84
C LYS A 7 50.67 9.34 27.39
N GLU A 8 50.09 8.61 28.33
CA GLU A 8 49.16 7.53 28.01
C GLU A 8 48.01 8.14 27.20
N ILE A 9 47.88 7.71 25.96
CA ILE A 9 46.72 8.06 25.16
C ILE A 9 45.61 7.14 25.66
N GLU A 10 44.70 7.69 26.44
CA GLU A 10 43.47 6.99 26.85
C GLU A 10 42.78 6.55 25.56
N GLN A 11 42.71 5.22 25.33
CA GLN A 11 41.98 4.71 24.18
C GLN A 11 40.52 5.16 24.35
N PRO A 12 39.92 5.84 23.35
CA PRO A 12 38.52 6.19 23.44
C PRO A 12 37.73 4.91 23.70
N PRO A 13 36.76 4.93 24.64
CA PRO A 13 36.00 3.75 24.98
C PRO A 13 35.43 3.12 23.71
N SER A 14 35.78 1.87 23.44
CA SER A 14 35.29 1.16 22.26
C SER A 14 33.77 1.07 22.35
N MET A 15 33.06 1.65 21.38
CA MET A 15 31.60 1.54 21.32
C MET A 15 31.21 0.06 21.24
N SER A 16 30.27 -0.36 22.09
CA SER A 16 29.68 -1.70 21.98
C SER A 16 28.93 -1.80 20.64
N PRO A 17 28.97 -2.95 19.94
CA PRO A 17 28.18 -3.16 18.72
C PRO A 17 26.68 -2.86 18.89
N ASP A 18 26.16 -2.96 20.12
CA ASP A 18 24.77 -2.67 20.48
C ASP A 18 24.42 -1.18 20.54
N ASP A 19 25.43 -0.30 20.61
CA ASP A 19 25.26 1.16 20.65
C ASP A 19 25.28 1.79 19.25
N ILE A 20 25.69 1.02 18.24
CA ILE A 20 25.68 1.43 16.84
C ILE A 20 24.25 1.36 16.32
N GLU A 21 23.70 2.50 15.87
CA GLU A 21 22.36 2.55 15.31
C GLU A 21 22.23 1.60 14.10
N PRO A 22 21.30 0.63 14.14
CA PRO A 22 21.03 -0.20 12.98
C PRO A 22 20.49 0.66 11.84
N GLY A 23 21.26 0.84 10.76
CA GLY A 23 20.88 1.69 9.62
C GLY A 23 19.49 1.40 9.04
N ARG A 24 19.02 0.16 9.18
CA ARG A 24 17.68 -0.28 8.79
C ARG A 24 16.54 0.46 9.51
N LEU A 25 16.72 0.94 10.75
CA LEU A 25 15.68 1.72 11.44
C LEU A 25 15.35 2.99 10.66
N ARG A 26 16.38 3.72 10.26
CA ARG A 26 16.24 4.96 9.49
C ARG A 26 15.74 4.69 8.07
N VAL A 27 16.28 3.69 7.38
CA VAL A 27 15.86 3.32 6.02
C VAL A 27 14.38 2.94 6.00
N PHE A 28 13.96 1.98 6.83
CA PHE A 28 12.54 1.59 6.88
C PHE A 28 11.66 2.73 7.39
N GLY A 29 12.11 3.53 8.35
CA GLY A 29 11.37 4.70 8.80
C GLY A 29 11.04 5.68 7.66
N VAL A 30 12.03 5.99 6.81
CA VAL A 30 11.82 6.83 5.62
C VAL A 30 10.91 6.14 4.60
N CYS A 31 11.13 4.86 4.29
CA CYS A 31 10.27 4.12 3.36
C CYS A 31 8.80 4.10 3.82
N HIS A 32 8.55 3.91 5.12
CA HIS A 32 7.20 3.95 5.69
C HIS A 32 6.55 5.32 5.51
N ILE A 33 7.29 6.42 5.70
CA ILE A 33 6.78 7.77 5.52
C ILE A 33 6.46 8.03 4.04
N VAL A 34 7.35 7.67 3.12
CA VAL A 34 7.15 7.86 1.68
C VAL A 34 5.95 7.04 1.19
N PHE A 35 5.89 5.76 1.53
CA PHE A 35 4.77 4.89 1.13
C PHE A 35 3.46 5.27 1.82
N GLY A 36 3.51 5.75 3.06
CA GLY A 36 2.36 6.32 3.75
C GLY A 36 1.84 7.57 3.06
N GLY A 37 2.74 8.50 2.69
CA GLY A 37 2.40 9.70 1.95
C GLY A 37 1.76 9.39 0.60
N LEU A 38 2.41 8.56 -0.22
CA LEU A 38 1.87 8.13 -1.52
C LEU A 38 0.53 7.39 -1.38
N GLY A 39 0.40 6.52 -0.38
CA GLY A 39 -0.86 5.82 -0.10
C GLY A 39 -2.00 6.77 0.26
N LEU A 40 -1.73 7.78 1.10
CA LEU A 40 -2.72 8.79 1.47
C LEU A 40 -3.06 9.73 0.30
N MET A 41 -2.10 10.06 -0.56
CA MET A 41 -2.37 10.78 -1.81
C MET A 41 -3.32 9.99 -2.72
N ASN A 42 -3.12 8.66 -2.83
CA ASN A 42 -4.02 7.80 -3.59
C ASN A 42 -5.44 7.77 -2.98
N VAL A 43 -5.55 7.75 -1.65
CA VAL A 43 -6.85 7.86 -0.95
C VAL A 43 -7.53 9.19 -1.29
N ALA A 44 -6.81 10.31 -1.21
CA ALA A 44 -7.36 11.62 -1.55
C ALA A 44 -7.80 11.70 -3.02
N GLY A 45 -6.99 11.15 -3.94
CA GLY A 45 -7.34 11.04 -5.36
C GLY A 45 -8.58 10.17 -5.60
N GLY A 46 -8.68 9.03 -4.92
CA GLY A 46 -9.85 8.15 -5.00
C GLY A 46 -11.12 8.83 -4.52
N VAL A 47 -11.07 9.54 -3.39
CA VAL A 47 -12.20 10.33 -2.88
C VAL A 47 -12.56 11.44 -3.87
N ALA A 48 -11.58 12.21 -4.36
CA ALA A 48 -11.82 13.26 -5.34
C ALA A 48 -12.49 12.70 -6.61
N MET A 49 -12.04 11.54 -7.10
CA MET A 49 -12.63 10.89 -8.26
C MET A 49 -14.10 10.52 -8.03
N GLN A 50 -14.48 10.06 -6.83
CA GLN A 50 -15.87 9.78 -6.49
C GLN A 50 -16.76 11.03 -6.54
N PHE A 51 -16.24 12.19 -6.13
CA PHE A 51 -16.95 13.46 -6.26
C PHE A 51 -17.01 13.95 -7.71
N PHE A 52 -15.89 13.87 -8.45
CA PHE A 52 -15.85 14.24 -9.86
C PHE A 52 -16.81 13.39 -10.69
N GLN A 53 -16.88 12.08 -10.44
CA GLN A 53 -17.83 11.19 -11.13
C GLN A 53 -19.29 11.62 -10.93
N ARG A 54 -19.66 12.09 -9.73
CA ARG A 54 -21.01 12.61 -9.45
C ARG A 54 -21.29 13.96 -10.10
N LEU A 55 -20.26 14.79 -10.28
CA LEU A 55 -20.38 16.11 -10.91
C LEU A 55 -20.36 16.01 -12.44
N TRP A 56 -19.66 15.02 -12.98
CA TRP A 56 -19.46 14.81 -14.42
C TRP A 56 -20.49 13.87 -15.05
N THR A 57 -21.60 13.57 -14.38
CA THR A 57 -22.79 13.02 -15.05
C THR A 57 -23.41 14.11 -15.93
N PHE A 58 -22.69 14.50 -16.99
CA PHE A 58 -23.24 15.27 -18.09
C PHE A 58 -24.18 14.33 -18.84
N THR A 59 -25.49 14.53 -18.65
CA THR A 59 -26.49 13.99 -19.55
C THR A 59 -26.31 14.73 -20.89
N PRO A 60 -25.91 14.06 -21.98
CA PRO A 60 -25.92 14.69 -23.29
C PRO A 60 -27.33 15.22 -23.60
N PRO A 61 -27.48 16.24 -24.45
CA PRO A 61 -28.79 16.80 -24.83
C PRO A 61 -29.78 15.74 -25.35
N ASN A 62 -29.28 14.60 -25.84
CA ASN A 62 -30.04 13.51 -26.41
C ASN A 62 -30.16 12.27 -25.49
N GLY A 63 -29.78 12.39 -24.21
CA GLY A 63 -29.64 11.26 -23.29
C GLY A 63 -28.25 10.60 -23.39
N PRO A 64 -27.84 9.80 -22.39
CA PRO A 64 -26.59 9.07 -22.44
C PRO A 64 -26.64 8.02 -23.55
N ASP A 65 -25.59 7.93 -24.38
CA ASP A 65 -25.45 6.80 -25.28
C ASP A 65 -25.41 5.51 -24.44
N LYS A 66 -25.96 4.39 -24.94
CA LYS A 66 -26.02 3.13 -24.16
C LYS A 66 -24.67 2.67 -23.59
N LEU A 67 -23.56 2.97 -24.28
CA LEU A 67 -22.22 2.71 -23.75
C LEU A 67 -21.94 3.47 -22.45
N GLN A 68 -22.42 4.71 -22.35
CA GLN A 68 -22.32 5.53 -21.15
C GLN A 68 -23.23 5.01 -20.04
N GLU A 69 -24.40 4.46 -20.36
CA GLU A 69 -25.28 3.79 -19.40
C GLU A 69 -24.60 2.57 -18.78
N ILE A 70 -24.03 1.68 -19.60
CA ILE A 70 -23.29 0.50 -19.14
C ILE A 70 -22.10 0.90 -18.24
N GLN A 71 -21.37 1.97 -18.60
CA GLN A 71 -20.29 2.50 -17.76
C GLN A 71 -20.81 3.02 -16.41
N ASN A 72 -21.91 3.76 -16.41
CA ASN A 72 -22.50 4.32 -15.20
C ASN A 72 -23.02 3.22 -14.27
N GLU A 73 -23.65 2.17 -14.81
CA GLU A 73 -24.08 1.00 -14.04
C GLU A 73 -22.89 0.27 -13.41
N MET A 74 -21.83 0.02 -14.20
CA MET A 74 -20.59 -0.57 -13.68
C MET A 74 -20.02 0.25 -12.51
N TYR A 75 -19.93 1.58 -12.63
CA TYR A 75 -19.42 2.43 -11.54
C TYR A 75 -20.34 2.43 -10.31
N ARG A 76 -21.66 2.44 -10.52
CA ARG A 76 -22.64 2.35 -9.43
C ARG A 76 -22.45 1.05 -8.66
N ASP A 77 -22.33 -0.06 -9.37
CA ASP A 77 -22.24 -1.39 -8.77
C ASP A 77 -20.88 -1.61 -8.08
N LEU A 78 -19.83 -0.93 -8.56
CA LEU A 78 -18.52 -0.89 -7.90
C LEU A 78 -18.43 0.12 -6.75
N THR A 79 -19.42 0.98 -6.53
CA THR A 79 -19.32 2.09 -5.56
C THR A 79 -19.00 1.59 -4.14
N ALA A 80 -19.71 0.56 -3.67
CA ALA A 80 -19.47 -0.01 -2.34
C ALA A 80 -18.06 -0.61 -2.22
N TYR A 81 -17.62 -1.35 -3.24
CA TYR A 81 -16.27 -1.88 -3.34
C TYR A 81 -15.21 -0.77 -3.26
N THR A 82 -15.41 0.32 -4.00
CA THR A 82 -14.50 1.47 -4.01
C THR A 82 -14.42 2.16 -2.65
N TRP A 83 -15.54 2.38 -1.95
CA TRP A 83 -15.50 2.99 -0.62
C TRP A 83 -14.84 2.10 0.43
N VAL A 84 -15.07 0.78 0.38
CA VAL A 84 -14.39 -0.17 1.27
C VAL A 84 -12.87 -0.14 1.04
N THR A 85 -12.43 -0.17 -0.21
CA THR A 85 -11.00 -0.15 -0.55
C THR A 85 -10.34 1.19 -0.18
N ILE A 86 -11.03 2.33 -0.35
CA ILE A 86 -10.58 3.65 0.11
C ILE A 86 -10.41 3.66 1.63
N ALA A 87 -11.41 3.20 2.39
CA ALA A 87 -11.37 3.19 3.85
C ALA A 87 -10.22 2.32 4.38
N MET A 88 -10.02 1.13 3.81
CA MET A 88 -8.92 0.24 4.17
C MET A 88 -7.56 0.85 3.84
N SER A 89 -7.44 1.50 2.67
CA SER A 89 -6.21 2.18 2.26
C SER A 89 -5.88 3.35 3.18
N LEU A 90 -6.89 4.10 3.63
CA LEU A 90 -6.72 5.17 4.62
C LEU A 90 -6.20 4.64 5.95
N ILE A 91 -6.81 3.57 6.48
CA ILE A 91 -6.38 2.95 7.74
C ILE A 91 -4.92 2.48 7.64
N VAL A 92 -4.58 1.73 6.59
CA VAL A 92 -3.22 1.23 6.38
C VAL A 92 -2.22 2.38 6.16
N GLY A 93 -2.62 3.41 5.42
CA GLY A 93 -1.83 4.63 5.17
C GLY A 93 -1.50 5.41 6.44
N VAL A 94 -2.46 5.54 7.35
CA VAL A 94 -2.23 6.17 8.67
C VAL A 94 -1.32 5.30 9.54
N LEU A 95 -1.54 3.99 9.57
CA LEU A 95 -0.72 3.07 10.35
C LEU A 95 0.74 3.06 9.90
N ILE A 96 1.00 2.96 8.60
CA ILE A 96 2.36 2.96 8.06
C ILE A 96 3.05 4.30 8.33
N LEU A 97 2.35 5.42 8.19
CA LEU A 97 2.91 6.74 8.45
C LEU A 97 3.28 6.91 9.94
N ARG A 98 2.37 6.49 10.84
CA ARG A 98 2.62 6.51 12.28
C ARG A 98 3.80 5.62 12.67
N ALA A 99 3.91 4.43 12.08
CA ALA A 99 5.04 3.53 12.28
C ALA A 99 6.35 4.15 11.76
N GLY A 100 6.34 4.77 10.57
CA GLY A 100 7.49 5.46 9.98
C GLY A 100 8.01 6.61 10.85
N ILE A 101 7.11 7.46 11.35
CA ILE A 101 7.46 8.54 12.29
C ILE A 101 8.04 7.98 13.59
N ALA A 102 7.46 6.89 14.12
CA ALA A 102 7.98 6.26 15.34
C ALA A 102 9.37 5.65 15.13
N LEU A 103 9.62 5.03 13.97
CA LEU A 103 10.92 4.46 13.59
C LEU A 103 11.98 5.55 13.42
N THR A 104 11.69 6.64 12.71
CA THR A 104 12.64 7.75 12.52
C THR A 104 12.94 8.50 13.81
N LYS A 105 12.00 8.53 14.77
CA LYS A 105 12.20 9.07 16.12
C LYS A 105 12.76 8.06 17.12
N ARG A 106 13.12 6.84 16.68
CA ARG A 106 13.70 5.77 17.51
C ARG A 106 12.85 5.45 18.74
N ARG A 107 11.52 5.48 18.62
CA ARG A 107 10.65 5.21 19.77
C ARG A 107 10.72 3.75 20.18
N GLN A 108 10.62 3.44 21.47
CA GLN A 108 10.55 2.03 21.93
C GLN A 108 9.37 1.28 21.31
N SER A 109 8.25 1.99 21.09
CA SER A 109 7.03 1.44 20.49
C SER A 109 7.09 1.27 18.96
N SER A 110 8.18 1.68 18.31
CA SER A 110 8.29 1.69 16.84
C SER A 110 8.12 0.31 16.21
N LEU A 111 8.69 -0.74 16.80
CA LEU A 111 8.52 -2.12 16.33
C LEU A 111 7.09 -2.61 16.47
N ARG A 112 6.43 -2.31 17.60
CA ARG A 112 5.03 -2.68 17.83
C ARG A 112 4.14 -2.02 16.78
N LEU A 113 4.33 -0.73 16.51
CA LEU A 113 3.57 0.00 15.50
C LEU A 113 3.83 -0.52 14.08
N SER A 114 5.09 -0.82 13.75
CA SER A 114 5.46 -1.42 12.46
C SER A 114 4.82 -2.79 12.27
N ASN A 115 4.80 -3.63 13.31
CA ASN A 115 4.19 -4.97 13.24
C ASN A 115 2.67 -4.90 13.11
N ILE A 116 2.02 -3.96 13.81
CA ILE A 116 0.57 -3.69 13.64
C ILE A 116 0.30 -3.27 12.20
N TYR A 117 1.07 -2.33 11.64
CA TYR A 117 0.97 -1.95 10.25
C TYR A 117 1.10 -3.16 9.32
N VAL A 118 2.14 -3.99 9.48
CA VAL A 118 2.37 -5.15 8.60
C VAL A 118 1.18 -6.09 8.66
N LEU A 119 0.71 -6.45 9.85
CA LEU A 119 -0.44 -7.35 10.01
C LEU A 119 -1.70 -6.77 9.36
N SER A 120 -2.04 -5.51 9.66
CA SER A 120 -3.18 -4.82 9.05
C SER A 120 -3.05 -4.72 7.52
N SER A 121 -1.84 -4.47 7.01
CA SER A 121 -1.54 -4.37 5.58
C SER A 121 -1.72 -5.72 4.86
N LEU A 122 -1.31 -6.82 5.49
CA LEU A 122 -1.50 -8.17 4.95
C LEU A 122 -2.97 -8.58 4.95
N ILE A 123 -3.68 -8.36 6.07
CA ILE A 123 -5.13 -8.60 6.15
C ILE A 123 -5.87 -7.78 5.10
N ALA A 124 -5.52 -6.49 4.96
CA ALA A 124 -6.17 -5.61 4.00
C ALA A 124 -5.97 -6.08 2.55
N LYS A 125 -4.77 -6.56 2.21
CA LYS A 125 -4.50 -7.10 0.87
C LYS A 125 -5.28 -8.38 0.59
N ILE A 126 -5.39 -9.28 1.57
CA ILE A 126 -6.18 -10.51 1.45
C ILE A 126 -7.65 -10.16 1.18
N VAL A 127 -8.22 -9.27 1.99
CA VAL A 127 -9.59 -8.79 1.81
C VAL A 127 -9.76 -8.11 0.44
N ALA A 128 -8.82 -7.26 0.03
CA ALA A 128 -8.88 -6.57 -1.26
C ALA A 128 -8.86 -7.55 -2.45
N VAL A 129 -8.05 -8.61 -2.39
CA VAL A 129 -8.05 -9.66 -3.42
C VAL A 129 -9.36 -10.44 -3.44
N VAL A 130 -9.88 -10.83 -2.27
CA VAL A 130 -11.18 -11.53 -2.20
C VAL A 130 -12.29 -10.66 -2.78
N LEU A 131 -12.36 -9.38 -2.39
CA LEU A 131 -13.33 -8.43 -2.94
C LEU A 131 -13.13 -8.20 -4.43
N PHE A 132 -11.88 -8.14 -4.91
CA PHE A 132 -11.60 -8.01 -6.32
C PHE A 132 -12.12 -9.20 -7.12
N LEU A 133 -11.84 -10.44 -6.67
CA LEU A 133 -12.26 -11.65 -7.37
C LEU A 133 -13.78 -11.88 -7.33
N VAL A 134 -14.43 -11.57 -6.20
CA VAL A 134 -15.85 -11.88 -5.97
C VAL A 134 -16.78 -10.75 -6.40
N VAL A 135 -16.31 -9.49 -6.42
CA VAL A 135 -17.14 -8.32 -6.71
C VAL A 135 -16.65 -7.58 -7.95
N ALA A 136 -15.39 -7.12 -7.96
CA ALA A 136 -14.94 -6.24 -9.04
C ALA A 136 -14.81 -6.98 -10.38
N MET A 137 -14.22 -8.18 -10.37
CA MET A 137 -14.00 -8.98 -11.55
C MET A 137 -15.31 -9.35 -12.30
N PRO A 138 -16.38 -9.85 -11.66
CA PRO A 138 -17.63 -10.13 -12.36
C PRO A 138 -18.28 -8.86 -12.92
N VAL A 139 -18.37 -7.78 -12.13
CA VAL A 139 -18.98 -6.52 -12.57
C VAL A 139 -18.22 -5.92 -13.77
N ILE A 140 -16.89 -5.91 -13.74
CA ILE A 140 -16.07 -5.46 -14.87
C ILE A 140 -16.26 -6.40 -16.06
N GLY A 141 -16.33 -7.71 -15.84
CA GLY A 141 -16.49 -8.70 -16.90
C GLY A 141 -17.82 -8.55 -17.65
N GLU A 142 -18.92 -8.37 -16.92
CA GLU A 142 -20.26 -8.12 -17.48
C GLU A 142 -20.30 -6.79 -18.24
N ALA A 143 -19.78 -5.72 -17.65
CA ALA A 143 -19.74 -4.40 -18.29
C ALA A 143 -18.90 -4.39 -19.57
N VAL A 144 -17.74 -5.06 -19.57
CA VAL A 144 -16.91 -5.20 -20.77
C VAL A 144 -17.65 -5.99 -21.86
N THR A 145 -18.34 -7.06 -21.50
CA THR A 145 -19.11 -7.87 -22.46
C THR A 145 -20.23 -7.04 -23.08
N ALA A 146 -21.03 -6.34 -22.25
CA ALA A 146 -22.12 -5.49 -22.71
C ALA A 146 -21.64 -4.32 -23.60
N MET A 147 -20.53 -3.67 -23.25
CA MET A 147 -19.96 -2.61 -24.10
C MET A 147 -19.52 -3.13 -25.48
N LEU A 148 -19.01 -4.36 -25.54
CA LEU A 148 -18.56 -4.94 -26.80
C LEU A 148 -19.74 -5.32 -27.70
N GLU A 149 -20.80 -5.89 -27.13
CA GLU A 149 -22.05 -6.18 -27.84
C GLU A 149 -22.68 -4.91 -28.44
N GLU A 150 -22.74 -3.82 -27.67
CA GLU A 150 -23.30 -2.56 -28.13
C GLU A 150 -22.41 -1.85 -29.17
N SER A 151 -21.09 -2.03 -29.11
CA SER A 151 -20.16 -1.37 -30.04
C SER A 151 -20.26 -1.91 -31.48
N SER A 152 -20.95 -3.02 -31.73
CA SER A 152 -21.01 -3.75 -33.01
C SER A 152 -19.64 -4.08 -33.64
N ALA A 153 -18.56 -3.90 -32.87
CA ALA A 153 -17.20 -4.24 -33.27
C ALA A 153 -17.02 -5.76 -33.15
N ALA A 154 -16.37 -6.36 -34.14
CA ALA A 154 -15.93 -7.74 -34.02
C ALA A 154 -15.04 -7.85 -32.78
N LEU A 155 -15.45 -8.68 -31.81
CA LEU A 155 -14.70 -8.97 -30.60
C LEU A 155 -13.27 -9.33 -31.01
N PRO A 156 -12.27 -8.51 -30.67
CA PRO A 156 -10.90 -8.90 -30.91
C PRO A 156 -10.63 -10.22 -30.19
N GLY A 157 -9.92 -11.17 -30.82
CA GLY A 157 -9.66 -12.49 -30.23
C GLY A 157 -8.99 -12.47 -28.85
N TRP A 158 -8.45 -11.32 -28.44
CA TRP A 158 -7.87 -11.10 -27.10
C TRP A 158 -8.90 -10.81 -26.00
N VAL A 159 -10.18 -10.54 -26.29
CA VAL A 159 -11.20 -10.23 -25.26
C VAL A 159 -11.40 -11.40 -24.30
N GLY A 160 -11.45 -12.64 -24.81
CA GLY A 160 -11.49 -13.83 -23.95
C GLY A 160 -10.25 -13.99 -23.07
N GLY A 161 -9.11 -13.45 -23.52
CA GLY A 161 -7.87 -13.36 -22.76
C GLY A 161 -7.81 -12.17 -21.80
N LEU A 162 -8.65 -11.14 -21.97
CA LEU A 162 -8.61 -9.91 -21.16
C LEU A 162 -8.98 -10.19 -19.71
N GLN A 163 -10.02 -10.99 -19.46
CA GLN A 163 -10.43 -11.35 -18.09
C GLN A 163 -9.33 -12.15 -17.39
N VAL A 164 -8.73 -13.12 -18.09
CA VAL A 164 -7.59 -13.90 -17.58
C VAL A 164 -6.39 -12.99 -17.32
N PHE A 165 -6.09 -12.06 -18.22
CA PHE A 165 -5.00 -11.10 -18.08
C PHE A 165 -5.19 -10.17 -16.88
N ILE A 166 -6.39 -9.62 -16.70
CA ILE A 166 -6.77 -8.80 -15.55
C ILE A 166 -6.61 -9.60 -14.25
N ALA A 167 -7.08 -10.85 -14.23
CA ALA A 167 -6.94 -11.72 -13.07
C ALA A 167 -5.46 -12.02 -12.74
N VAL A 168 -4.66 -12.36 -13.74
CA VAL A 168 -3.21 -12.65 -13.57
C VAL A 168 -2.47 -11.42 -13.07
N ILE A 169 -2.69 -10.25 -13.67
CA ILE A 169 -2.09 -8.99 -13.21
C ILE A 169 -2.53 -8.67 -11.78
N GLY A 170 -3.81 -8.89 -11.45
CA GLY A 170 -4.33 -8.69 -10.10
C GLY A 170 -3.58 -9.53 -9.06
N VAL A 171 -3.39 -10.82 -9.34
CA VAL A 171 -2.66 -11.75 -8.46
C VAL A 171 -1.19 -11.37 -8.34
N ILE A 172 -0.51 -11.08 -9.46
CA ILE A 172 0.90 -10.65 -9.45
C ILE A 172 1.05 -9.35 -8.66
N SER A 173 0.18 -8.37 -8.89
CA SER A 173 0.19 -7.09 -8.17
C SER A 173 0.00 -7.30 -6.66
N PHE A 174 -0.88 -8.21 -6.27
CA PHE A 174 -1.03 -8.61 -4.87
C PHE A 174 0.28 -9.17 -4.31
N LEU A 175 0.88 -10.17 -4.95
CA LEU A 175 2.13 -10.80 -4.50
C LEU A 175 3.25 -9.76 -4.34
N LEU A 176 3.45 -8.91 -5.36
CA LEU A 176 4.46 -7.85 -5.33
C LEU A 176 4.21 -6.87 -4.18
N SER A 177 2.95 -6.52 -3.92
CA SER A 177 2.59 -5.60 -2.83
C SER A 177 2.87 -6.16 -1.43
N THR A 178 2.99 -7.49 -1.27
CA THR A 178 3.32 -8.13 0.02
C THR A 178 4.81 -8.14 0.33
N ILE A 179 5.69 -7.95 -0.67
CA ILE A 179 7.15 -8.01 -0.49
C ILE A 179 7.60 -7.00 0.56
N TYR A 180 7.15 -5.74 0.44
CA TYR A 180 7.60 -4.70 1.36
C TYR A 180 7.19 -4.94 2.82
N PRO A 181 5.90 -5.19 3.16
CA PRO A 181 5.50 -5.51 4.53
C PRO A 181 6.28 -6.67 5.14
N LEU A 182 6.55 -7.73 4.35
CA LEU A 182 7.33 -8.88 4.81
C LEU A 182 8.80 -8.52 5.06
N CYS A 183 9.43 -7.78 4.15
CA CYS A 183 10.79 -7.28 4.35
C CYS A 183 10.89 -6.39 5.59
N ALA A 184 9.94 -5.47 5.80
CA ALA A 184 9.88 -4.63 6.98
C ALA A 184 9.78 -5.46 8.26
N PHE A 185 8.88 -6.45 8.28
CA PHE A 185 8.73 -7.35 9.43
C PHE A 185 10.01 -8.12 9.74
N LEU A 186 10.59 -8.80 8.75
CA LEU A 186 11.78 -9.64 8.95
C LEU A 186 13.02 -8.81 9.36
N MET A 187 13.20 -7.63 8.74
CA MET A 187 14.40 -6.83 8.98
C MET A 187 14.34 -6.02 10.27
N LEU A 188 13.16 -5.52 10.65
CA LEU A 188 12.99 -4.73 11.88
C LEU A 188 12.89 -5.61 13.13
N ASN A 189 12.46 -6.87 13.03
CA ASN A 189 12.38 -7.77 14.18
C ASN A 189 13.70 -8.51 14.52
N LYS A 190 14.81 -8.17 13.85
CA LYS A 190 16.12 -8.76 14.17
C LYS A 190 16.59 -8.39 15.60
N PRO A 191 17.34 -9.28 16.28
CA PRO A 191 17.80 -9.04 17.66
C PRO A 191 18.54 -7.71 17.86
N GLN A 192 19.41 -7.34 16.90
CA GLN A 192 20.16 -6.08 16.91
C GLN A 192 19.27 -4.84 17.04
N VAL A 193 18.13 -4.83 16.33
CA VAL A 193 17.19 -3.69 16.38
C VAL A 193 16.45 -3.63 17.71
N LYS A 194 16.02 -4.79 18.20
CA LYS A 194 15.34 -4.92 19.49
C LYS A 194 16.24 -4.48 20.63
N ALA A 195 17.50 -4.93 20.64
CA ALA A 195 18.49 -4.55 21.63
C ALA A 195 18.77 -3.04 21.61
N TYR A 196 18.99 -2.47 20.43
CA TYR A 196 19.23 -1.03 20.28
C TYR A 196 18.05 -0.20 20.80
N LEU A 197 16.82 -0.53 20.41
CA LEU A 197 15.63 0.21 20.86
C LEU A 197 15.32 0.02 22.35
N ALA A 198 15.65 -1.13 22.94
CA ALA A 198 15.48 -1.34 24.37
C ALA A 198 16.43 -0.45 25.20
N ARG A 199 17.65 -0.19 24.72
CA ARG A 199 18.63 0.67 25.40
C ARG A 199 18.46 2.15 25.09
N HIS A 200 18.21 2.49 23.83
CA HIS A 200 18.28 3.86 23.31
C HIS A 200 16.93 4.44 22.91
N GLY A 201 15.87 3.64 22.94
CA GLY A 201 14.55 4.08 22.54
C GLY A 201 13.94 5.02 23.57
N ARG A 202 13.37 6.13 23.06
CA ARG A 202 12.66 7.15 23.85
C ARG A 202 11.14 6.99 23.74
#